data_AF-A0A1I2L5J8-F1
#
_entry.id   AF-A0A1I2L5J8-F1
#
_cell.length_a   1.000
_cell.length_b   1.000
_cell.length_c   1.000
_cell.angle_alpha   90.00
_cell.angle_beta   90.00
_cell.angle_gamma   90.00
#
_symmetry.space_group_name_H-M   'P 1'
#
loop_
_entity.id
_entity.type
_entity.pdbx_description
1 polymer ?
#
loop_
_entity_poly.entity_id
_entity_poly.type
_entity_poly.pdbx_seq_one_letter_code
_entity_poly.pdbx_strand_id
1 'polypeptide(L)'
;MNKKIIKKIVLLSLVIIMIIFLFKIFIPSYYTYNNEKLRISLKLPNYWRNRCIFKEENDSIYSYYISKESNKKALLFAIVKLDSNDNPIDGEIYDSIGRDIIFHINGNRYRVGGTTDVGFPNDNIEYQNYIKMKSQISEIVKTMEISSN
;
A
#
# COMPACT_ATOMS: atom_id res chain seq x y z
N MET A 1 -51.95 -6.94 -17.56
CA MET A 1 -50.69 -6.44 -16.97
C MET A 1 -50.23 -5.19 -17.73
N ASN A 2 -49.95 -4.08 -17.04
CA ASN A 2 -49.71 -2.77 -17.68
C ASN A 2 -48.29 -2.71 -18.28
N LYS A 3 -48.17 -2.44 -19.60
CA LYS A 3 -46.89 -2.31 -20.31
C LYS A 3 -45.93 -1.30 -19.67
N LYS A 4 -46.45 -0.27 -19.00
CA LYS A 4 -45.63 0.72 -18.25
C LYS A 4 -44.97 0.11 -17.01
N ILE A 5 -45.64 -0.82 -16.33
CA ILE A 5 -45.11 -1.51 -15.14
C ILE A 5 -43.97 -2.45 -15.55
N ILE A 6 -44.15 -3.21 -16.63
CA ILE A 6 -43.13 -4.13 -17.15
C ILE A 6 -41.84 -3.38 -17.53
N LYS A 7 -41.96 -2.23 -18.23
CA LYS A 7 -40.79 -1.40 -18.58
C LYS A 7 -40.01 -0.89 -17.37
N LYS A 8 -40.71 -0.51 -16.29
CA LYS A 8 -40.07 -0.05 -15.05
C LYS A 8 -39.31 -1.18 -14.34
N ILE A 9 -39.87 -2.39 -14.31
CA ILE A 9 -39.22 -3.56 -13.72
C ILE A 9 -37.94 -3.92 -14.49
N VAL A 10 -38.00 -3.92 -15.82
CA VAL A 10 -36.82 -4.20 -16.68
C VAL A 10 -35.73 -3.14 -16.53
N LEU A 11 -36.09 -1.85 -16.43
CA LEU A 11 -35.11 -0.80 -16.21
C LEU A 11 -34.43 -0.95 -14.82
N LEU A 12 -35.22 -1.24 -13.79
CA LEU A 12 -34.69 -1.43 -12.43
C LEU A 12 -33.75 -2.64 -12.36
N SER A 13 -34.07 -3.75 -13.02
CA SER A 13 -33.18 -4.92 -13.05
C SER A 13 -31.87 -4.63 -13.77
N LEU A 14 -31.89 -3.87 -14.87
CA LEU A 14 -30.67 -3.45 -15.57
C LEU A 14 -29.77 -2.55 -14.71
N VAL A 15 -30.35 -1.61 -13.96
CA VAL A 15 -29.60 -0.75 -13.03
C VAL A 15 -28.95 -1.57 -11.93
N ILE A 16 -29.68 -2.52 -11.34
CA ILE A 16 -29.15 -3.41 -10.30
C ILE A 16 -28.00 -4.27 -10.85
N ILE A 17 -28.16 -4.85 -12.05
CA ILE A 17 -27.10 -5.64 -12.70
C ILE A 17 -25.86 -4.76 -12.94
N MET A 18 -26.04 -3.53 -13.43
CA MET A 18 -24.94 -2.60 -13.67
C MET A 18 -24.21 -2.25 -12.37
N ILE A 19 -24.94 -1.99 -11.28
CA ILE A 19 -24.37 -1.74 -9.95
C ILE A 19 -23.58 -2.96 -9.47
N ILE A 20 -24.13 -4.17 -9.57
CA ILE A 20 -23.44 -5.42 -9.19
C ILE A 20 -22.17 -5.63 -10.04
N PHE A 21 -22.23 -5.32 -11.33
CA PHE A 21 -21.08 -5.43 -12.24
C PHE A 21 -19.99 -4.42 -11.85
N LEU A 22 -20.37 -3.18 -11.54
CA LEU A 22 -19.45 -2.15 -11.04
C LEU A 22 -18.80 -2.55 -9.70
N PHE A 23 -19.56 -3.15 -8.77
CA PHE A 23 -19.01 -3.66 -7.51
C PHE A 23 -18.06 -4.85 -7.70
N LYS A 24 -18.33 -5.76 -8.65
CA LYS A 24 -17.42 -6.87 -8.97
C LYS A 24 -16.12 -6.42 -9.64
N ILE A 25 -16.18 -5.37 -10.47
CA ILE A 25 -14.98 -4.79 -11.11
C ILE A 25 -14.07 -4.11 -10.08
N PHE A 26 -14.63 -3.68 -8.94
CA PHE A 26 -13.91 -2.89 -7.93
C PHE A 26 -13.59 -3.66 -6.65
N ILE A 27 -13.46 -5.00 -6.70
CA ILE A 27 -12.84 -5.73 -5.58
C ILE A 27 -11.33 -5.54 -5.73
N PRO A 28 -10.67 -4.73 -4.88
CA PRO A 28 -9.22 -4.62 -4.91
C PRO A 28 -8.63 -6.01 -4.67
N SER A 29 -7.87 -6.48 -5.66
CA SER A 29 -7.15 -7.73 -5.55
C SER A 29 -5.80 -7.48 -4.88
N TYR A 30 -5.44 -8.31 -3.91
CA TYR A 30 -4.23 -8.16 -3.11
C TYR A 30 -3.29 -9.36 -3.30
N TYR A 31 -2.02 -9.17 -2.97
CA TYR A 31 -1.05 -10.22 -2.75
C TYR A 31 -0.35 -10.06 -1.41
N THR A 32 0.08 -11.18 -0.86
CA THR A 32 0.91 -11.19 0.34
C THR A 32 2.36 -11.04 -0.05
N TYR A 33 3.02 -10.04 0.50
CA TYR A 33 4.47 -9.94 0.56
C TYR A 33 4.93 -10.49 1.91
N ASN A 34 5.89 -11.41 1.89
CA ASN A 34 6.49 -12.00 3.09
C ASN A 34 7.94 -11.56 3.17
N ASN A 35 8.36 -11.15 4.36
CA ASN A 35 9.75 -10.86 4.66
C ASN A 35 10.26 -11.84 5.71
N GLU A 36 11.22 -12.68 5.34
CA GLU A 36 11.73 -13.75 6.20
C GLU A 36 12.61 -13.21 7.34
N LYS A 37 13.36 -12.12 7.09
CA LYS A 37 14.31 -11.54 8.05
C LYS A 37 13.60 -10.95 9.27
N LEU A 38 12.58 -10.13 9.04
CA LEU A 38 11.74 -9.53 10.08
C LEU A 38 10.57 -10.43 10.51
N ARG A 39 10.31 -11.52 9.77
CA ARG A 39 9.18 -12.45 10.00
C ARG A 39 7.83 -11.75 10.00
N ILE A 40 7.66 -10.78 9.10
CA ILE A 40 6.40 -10.05 8.92
C ILE A 40 5.85 -10.29 7.52
N SER A 41 4.54 -10.12 7.36
CA SER A 41 3.87 -10.11 6.07
C SER A 41 3.02 -8.85 5.89
N LEU A 42 2.76 -8.48 4.64
CA LEU A 42 1.94 -7.33 4.25
C LEU A 42 0.99 -7.72 3.11
N LYS A 43 -0.23 -7.20 3.13
CA LYS A 43 -1.16 -7.30 1.99
C LYS A 43 -1.04 -6.06 1.11
N LEU A 44 -0.55 -6.25 -0.10
CA LEU A 44 -0.29 -5.20 -1.07
C LEU A 44 -1.29 -5.29 -2.23
N PRO A 45 -1.79 -4.17 -2.77
CA PRO A 45 -2.62 -4.20 -3.97
C PRO A 45 -1.87 -4.84 -5.15
N ASN A 46 -2.51 -5.70 -5.94
CA ASN A 46 -1.85 -6.46 -7.01
C ASN A 46 -1.14 -5.59 -8.05
N TYR A 47 -1.62 -4.37 -8.29
CA TYR A 47 -0.97 -3.46 -9.22
C TYR A 47 0.41 -2.97 -8.75
N TRP A 48 0.76 -3.14 -7.47
CA TRP A 48 2.07 -2.80 -6.92
C TRP A 48 3.19 -3.73 -7.42
N ARG A 49 2.88 -4.99 -7.79
CA ARG A 49 3.89 -6.01 -8.16
C ARG A 49 4.89 -5.53 -9.22
N ASN A 50 4.43 -4.72 -10.17
CA ASN A 50 5.25 -4.22 -11.29
C ASN A 50 5.54 -2.71 -11.18
N ARG A 51 5.37 -2.14 -9.97
CA ARG A 51 5.49 -0.70 -9.69
C ARG A 51 6.34 -0.43 -8.45
N CYS A 52 6.60 -1.43 -7.61
CA CYS A 52 7.51 -1.31 -6.50
C CYS A 52 8.53 -2.45 -6.43
N ILE A 53 9.65 -2.19 -5.77
CA ILE A 53 10.59 -3.21 -5.30
C ILE A 53 10.79 -3.07 -3.80
N PHE A 54 11.13 -4.18 -3.16
CA PHE A 54 11.52 -4.23 -1.76
C PHE A 54 13.02 -4.51 -1.67
N LYS A 55 13.72 -3.70 -0.86
CA LYS A 55 15.11 -3.94 -0.45
C LYS A 55 15.09 -4.37 1.00
N GLU A 56 15.66 -5.53 1.29
CA GLU A 56 15.58 -6.16 2.61
C GLU A 56 16.94 -6.19 3.30
N GLU A 57 17.03 -5.55 4.44
CA GLU A 57 18.20 -5.54 5.30
C GLU A 57 17.90 -6.34 6.58
N ASN A 58 18.85 -6.40 7.53
CA ASN A 58 18.71 -7.30 8.69
C ASN A 58 17.60 -6.86 9.65
N ASP A 59 17.40 -5.56 9.78
CA ASP A 59 16.49 -4.90 10.71
C ASP A 59 15.47 -4.00 9.99
N SER A 60 15.50 -3.96 8.66
CA SER A 60 14.70 -3.00 7.89
C SER A 60 14.27 -3.50 6.52
N ILE A 61 13.17 -2.94 6.03
CA ILE A 61 12.64 -3.15 4.68
C ILE A 61 12.37 -1.78 4.08
N TYR A 62 12.87 -1.56 2.87
CA TYR A 62 12.62 -0.34 2.09
C TYR A 62 11.81 -0.66 0.84
N SER A 63 10.67 0.01 0.66
CA SER A 63 9.86 -0.08 -0.54
C SER A 63 10.12 1.11 -1.45
N TYR A 64 10.45 0.86 -2.71
CA TYR A 64 10.69 1.90 -3.71
C TYR A 64 9.71 1.80 -4.86
N TYR A 65 9.08 2.91 -5.21
CA TYR A 65 8.40 3.10 -6.49
C TYR A 65 9.41 3.07 -7.64
N ILE A 66 9.08 2.40 -8.73
CA ILE A 66 9.88 2.38 -9.97
C ILE A 66 9.17 3.18 -11.04
N SER A 67 9.82 4.25 -11.50
CA SER A 67 9.34 5.00 -12.64
C SER A 67 9.54 4.20 -13.93
N LYS A 68 8.46 4.00 -14.70
CA LYS A 68 8.56 3.31 -16.00
C LYS A 68 9.18 4.18 -17.09
N GLU A 69 9.09 5.49 -16.96
CA GLU A 69 9.59 6.45 -17.96
C GLU A 69 11.08 6.72 -17.78
N SER A 70 11.53 6.84 -16.52
CA SER A 70 12.87 7.36 -16.21
C SER A 70 13.80 6.34 -15.53
N ASN A 71 13.31 5.13 -15.22
CA ASN A 71 13.99 4.14 -14.38
C ASN A 71 14.45 4.67 -13.00
N LYS A 72 14.05 5.89 -12.62
CA LYS A 72 14.30 6.46 -11.31
C LYS A 72 13.47 5.74 -10.26
N LYS A 73 14.02 5.66 -9.06
CA LYS A 73 13.37 5.07 -7.89
C LYS A 73 13.04 6.17 -6.91
N ALA A 74 11.88 6.06 -6.26
CA ALA A 74 11.51 6.94 -5.15
C ALA A 74 11.07 6.09 -3.97
N LEU A 75 11.54 6.41 -2.77
CA LEU A 75 11.14 5.71 -1.56
C LEU A 75 9.63 5.92 -1.33
N LEU A 76 8.89 4.82 -1.14
CA LEU A 76 7.50 4.84 -0.71
C LEU A 76 7.44 4.83 0.81
N PHE A 77 8.01 3.81 1.42
CA PHE A 77 8.12 3.66 2.87
C PHE A 77 9.29 2.78 3.27
N ALA A 78 9.68 2.90 4.53
CA ALA A 78 10.59 2.01 5.24
C ALA A 78 9.87 1.42 6.46
N ILE A 79 10.10 0.14 6.74
CA ILE A 79 9.74 -0.53 7.99
C ILE A 79 11.06 -0.84 8.70
N VAL A 80 11.27 -0.30 9.89
CA VAL A 80 12.51 -0.47 10.65
C VAL A 80 12.17 -1.08 12.01
N LYS A 81 12.82 -2.17 12.35
CA LYS A 81 12.75 -2.79 13.67
C LYS A 81 13.47 -1.89 14.67
N LEU A 82 12.82 -1.62 15.81
CA LEU A 82 13.39 -0.81 16.88
C LEU A 82 14.07 -1.71 17.92
N ASP A 83 15.23 -1.27 18.39
CA ASP A 83 15.92 -1.88 19.51
C ASP A 83 15.29 -1.45 20.85
N SER A 84 15.64 -2.16 21.93
CA SER A 84 15.10 -1.93 23.28
C SER A 84 15.34 -0.52 23.83
N ASN A 85 16.27 0.24 23.26
CA ASN A 85 16.60 1.61 23.67
C ASN A 85 15.84 2.70 22.90
N ASP A 86 14.85 2.32 22.10
CA ASP A 86 13.92 3.25 21.43
C ASP A 86 14.54 4.30 20.50
N ASN A 87 15.84 4.18 20.23
CA ASN A 87 16.53 5.01 19.27
C ASN A 87 16.46 4.33 17.91
N PRO A 88 15.57 4.78 17.00
CA PRO A 88 15.70 4.39 15.61
C PRO A 88 17.08 4.85 15.13
N ILE A 89 17.87 3.93 14.58
CA ILE A 89 19.22 4.24 14.05
C ILE A 89 19.18 5.41 13.05
N ASP A 90 18.02 5.66 12.41
CA ASP A 90 17.81 6.74 11.41
C ASP A 90 16.45 7.49 11.53
N GLY A 91 15.80 7.49 12.69
CA GLY A 91 14.39 7.94 12.79
C GLY A 91 14.11 9.44 12.61
N GLU A 92 15.15 10.25 12.44
CA GLU A 92 15.05 11.66 12.08
C GLU A 92 14.93 11.88 10.55
N ILE A 93 15.22 10.86 9.73
CA ILE A 93 15.25 10.98 8.26
C ILE A 93 13.89 10.67 7.62
N TYR A 94 12.99 10.01 8.36
CA TYR A 94 11.72 9.55 7.82
C TYR A 94 10.53 10.27 8.44
N ASP A 95 9.74 10.92 7.59
CA ASP A 95 8.45 11.46 7.97
C ASP A 95 7.51 10.32 8.35
N SER A 96 6.83 10.47 9.48
CA SER A 96 5.86 9.49 9.95
C SER A 96 4.71 9.37 8.94
N ILE A 97 4.48 8.15 8.43
CA ILE A 97 3.33 7.87 7.58
C ILE A 97 2.11 7.71 8.50
N GLY A 98 1.47 8.85 8.82
CA GLY A 98 0.43 8.94 9.85
C GLY A 98 0.97 9.45 11.20
N ARG A 99 0.19 9.31 12.28
CA ARG A 99 0.64 9.61 13.65
C ARG A 99 1.55 8.48 14.13
N ASP A 100 2.87 8.70 14.19
CA ASP A 100 3.89 7.86 14.86
C ASP A 100 3.43 6.45 15.22
N ILE A 101 3.20 5.60 14.22
CA ILE A 101 2.66 4.27 14.48
C ILE A 101 3.84 3.34 14.74
N ILE A 102 4.15 3.15 16.03
CA ILE A 102 4.97 2.02 16.46
C ILE A 102 4.07 0.79 16.49
N PHE A 103 4.40 -0.19 15.66
CA PHE A 103 3.70 -1.47 15.60
C PHE A 103 4.38 -2.49 16.49
N HIS A 104 3.59 -3.25 17.24
CA HIS A 104 4.05 -4.34 18.08
C HIS A 104 3.64 -5.66 17.47
N ILE A 105 4.60 -6.45 17.00
CA ILE A 105 4.37 -7.75 16.36
C ILE A 105 5.37 -8.76 16.93
N ASN A 106 4.86 -9.85 17.50
CA ASN A 106 5.66 -10.92 18.09
C ASN A 106 6.71 -10.42 19.11
N GLY A 107 6.31 -9.47 19.98
CA GLY A 107 7.21 -8.86 20.97
C GLY A 107 8.27 -7.90 20.41
N ASN A 108 8.32 -7.72 19.08
CA ASN A 108 9.20 -6.76 18.43
C ASN A 108 8.45 -5.47 18.13
N ARG A 109 9.18 -4.36 18.13
CA ARG A 109 8.67 -3.02 17.82
C ARG A 109 9.15 -2.62 16.44
N TYR A 110 8.27 -2.02 15.66
CA TYR A 110 8.58 -1.55 14.32
C TYR A 110 8.10 -0.13 14.14
N ARG A 111 8.90 0.72 13.51
CA ARG A 111 8.50 2.05 13.04
C ARG A 111 8.33 2.01 11.53
N VAL A 112 7.31 2.70 11.04
CA VAL A 112 7.11 2.90 9.60
C VAL A 112 7.23 4.38 9.27
N GLY A 113 8.07 4.69 8.29
CA GLY A 113 8.34 6.06 7.85
C GLY A 113 8.44 6.17 6.34
N GLY A 114 8.39 7.38 5.81
CA GLY A 114 8.48 7.67 4.38
C GLY A 114 9.40 8.85 4.08
N THR A 115 9.61 9.12 2.79
CA THR A 115 10.34 10.32 2.35
C THR A 115 9.41 11.54 2.29
N THR A 116 9.94 12.71 2.63
CA THR A 116 9.34 14.03 2.35
C THR A 116 9.54 14.44 0.90
N ASP A 117 10.69 14.10 0.33
CA ASP A 117 11.13 14.58 -0.98
C ASP A 117 11.08 13.49 -2.06
N VAL A 118 10.69 13.90 -3.26
CA VAL A 118 10.52 13.02 -4.42
C VAL A 118 10.98 13.78 -5.66
N GLY A 119 12.01 13.26 -6.34
CA GLY A 119 12.59 13.89 -7.53
C GLY A 119 11.75 13.75 -8.82
N PHE A 120 10.42 13.63 -8.73
CA PHE A 120 9.52 13.61 -9.88
C PHE A 120 8.82 14.96 -10.03
N PRO A 121 8.75 15.55 -11.23
CA PRO A 121 7.95 16.75 -11.48
C PRO A 121 6.47 16.53 -11.17
N ASN A 122 5.80 17.51 -10.55
CA ASN A 122 4.40 17.39 -10.10
C ASN A 122 3.39 17.15 -11.24
N ASP A 123 3.73 17.56 -12.46
CA ASP A 123 2.96 17.43 -13.69
C ASP A 123 3.19 16.08 -14.40
N ASN A 124 4.11 15.24 -13.93
CA ASN A 124 4.38 13.93 -14.51
C ASN A 124 3.40 12.85 -14.00
N ILE A 125 2.93 11.97 -14.89
CA ILE A 125 2.04 10.84 -14.56
C ILE A 125 2.63 9.89 -13.50
N GLU A 126 3.95 9.76 -13.47
CA GLU A 126 4.70 8.96 -12.51
C GLU A 126 4.66 9.59 -11.11
N TYR A 127 4.61 10.92 -10.99
CA TYR A 127 4.35 11.59 -9.71
C TYR A 127 2.93 11.28 -9.21
N GLN A 128 1.94 11.34 -10.10
CA GLN A 128 0.55 11.00 -9.75
C GLN A 128 0.41 9.53 -9.32
N ASN A 129 1.08 8.62 -10.02
CA ASN A 129 1.13 7.20 -9.64
C ASN A 129 1.82 7.00 -8.29
N TYR A 130 2.94 7.69 -8.06
CA TYR A 130 3.66 7.68 -6.79
C TYR A 130 2.76 8.17 -5.65
N ILE A 131 2.09 9.32 -5.79
CA ILE A 131 1.19 9.87 -4.77
C ILE A 131 0.02 8.93 -4.49
N LYS A 132 -0.55 8.30 -5.54
CA LYS A 132 -1.60 7.29 -5.39
C LYS A 132 -1.13 6.06 -4.59
N MET A 133 0.10 5.60 -4.80
CA MET A 133 0.66 4.51 -3.99
C MET A 133 0.96 4.98 -2.56
N LYS A 134 1.50 6.20 -2.40
CA LYS A 134 1.80 6.79 -1.09
C LYS A 134 0.56 6.90 -0.21
N SER A 135 -0.59 7.28 -0.78
CA SER A 135 -1.85 7.41 -0.03
C SER A 135 -2.42 6.08 0.48
N GLN A 136 -1.94 4.94 -0.02
CA GLN A 136 -2.39 3.61 0.40
C GLN A 136 -1.53 3.00 1.51
N ILE A 137 -0.36 3.58 1.80
CA ILE A 137 0.61 2.98 2.71
C ILE A 137 -0.01 2.80 4.10
N SER A 138 -0.78 3.76 4.60
CA SER A 138 -1.43 3.64 5.91
C SER A 138 -2.34 2.41 6.02
N GLU A 139 -3.04 2.05 4.95
CA GLU A 139 -3.90 0.85 4.93
C GLU A 139 -3.08 -0.42 4.77
N ILE A 140 -2.03 -0.41 3.95
CA ILE A 140 -1.12 -1.56 3.79
C ILE A 140 -0.47 -1.90 5.13
N VAL A 141 0.03 -0.92 5.86
CA VAL A 141 0.76 -1.15 7.11
C VAL A 141 -0.17 -1.69 8.21
N LYS A 142 -1.47 -1.35 8.20
CA LYS A 142 -2.46 -1.98 9.10
C LYS A 142 -2.63 -3.48 8.86
N THR A 143 -2.23 -3.99 7.69
CA THR A 143 -2.28 -5.42 7.38
C THR A 143 -1.03 -6.18 7.84
N MET A 144 -0.09 -5.48 8.48
CA MET A 144 1.15 -6.09 8.94
C MET A 144 0.88 -7.13 10.03
N GLU A 145 1.28 -8.37 9.77
CA GLU A 145 1.09 -9.51 10.67
C GLU A 145 2.33 -10.40 10.69
N ILE A 146 2.36 -11.40 11.57
CA ILE A 146 3.42 -12.40 11.60
C ILE A 146 3.37 -13.21 10.31
N SER A 147 4.52 -13.40 9.66
CA SER A 147 4.59 -14.24 8.47
C SER A 147 4.40 -15.72 8.86
N SER A 148 3.35 -16.34 8.33
CA SER A 148 3.07 -17.78 8.44
C SER A 148 3.90 -18.54 7.41
N ASN A 149 5.21 -18.65 7.62
CA ASN A 149 6.05 -19.56 6.84
C ASN A 149 5.78 -21.01 7.24
#